data_AF-A0A452Z4Q1-F1
#
_entry.id   AF-A0A452Z4Q1-F1
#
_cell.length_a   1.000
_cell.length_b   1.000
_cell.length_c   1.000
_cell.angle_alpha   90.00
_cell.angle_beta   90.00
_cell.angle_gamma   90.00
#
_symmetry.space_group_name_H-M   'P 1'
#
loop_
_entity.id
_entity.type
_entity.pdbx_description
1 polymer ?
#
loop_
_entity_poly.entity_id
_entity_poly.type
_entity_poly.pdbx_seq_one_letter_code
_entity_poly.pdbx_strand_id
1 'polypeptide(L)'
;MFICSLIITKRFCDQFMMANGTLVRTLIHTNVTKYLSFKAVDGSFVFSKGKIHKVPATDMEALKSPLMGLFEKRRARNFFIYVQNYDEADPKTHQGLDLTTLTTKELIAKYGLVDDTVDFIGHALALHRDDRHLNEPALDTVKRMKLYSESLARFQGGSPYIYPLYGLGELPQGFARLSAVYGGTYMLSKPECKVLFVTCLLV
;
A
#
# COMPACT_ATOMS: atom_id res chain seq x y z
N MET A 1 -0.79 -15.38 -4.07
CA MET A 1 -0.76 -14.59 -5.31
C MET A 1 0.55 -13.80 -5.34
N PHE A 2 1.50 -14.11 -6.22
CA PHE A 2 2.79 -13.39 -6.29
C PHE A 2 2.64 -12.16 -7.18
N ILE A 3 2.79 -10.96 -6.60
CA ILE A 3 2.96 -9.72 -7.36
C ILE A 3 4.35 -9.78 -7.99
N CYS A 4 4.41 -9.96 -9.31
CA CYS A 4 5.65 -10.08 -10.04
C CYS A 4 6.03 -8.71 -10.61
N SER A 5 7.04 -8.07 -10.04
CA SER A 5 7.67 -6.87 -10.60
C SER A 5 9.15 -7.17 -10.83
N LEU A 6 9.57 -7.14 -12.09
CA LEU A 6 10.94 -7.44 -12.50
C LEU A 6 11.84 -6.21 -12.22
N ILE A 7 12.57 -6.21 -11.11
CA ILE A 7 13.59 -5.19 -10.84
C ILE A 7 14.97 -5.84 -10.88
N ILE A 8 15.76 -5.44 -11.88
CA ILE A 8 17.14 -5.91 -12.07
C ILE A 8 18.07 -5.12 -11.14
N THR A 9 18.07 -5.45 -9.85
CA THR A 9 19.20 -5.21 -8.95
C THR A 9 19.16 -6.31 -7.89
N LYS A 10 20.21 -7.14 -7.76
CA LYS A 10 20.37 -8.10 -6.65
C LYS A 10 20.10 -7.38 -5.32
N ARG A 11 18.99 -7.67 -4.65
CA ARG A 11 18.62 -7.04 -3.37
C ARG A 11 18.19 -8.06 -2.33
N PHE A 12 18.49 -7.73 -1.08
CA PHE A 12 18.23 -8.56 0.12
C PHE A 12 16.82 -8.36 0.68
N CYS A 13 16.09 -7.34 0.20
CA CYS A 13 14.72 -7.01 0.59
C CYS A 13 14.02 -6.30 -0.58
N ASP A 14 12.99 -6.91 -1.14
CA ASP A 14 12.19 -6.35 -2.24
C ASP A 14 10.91 -5.72 -1.68
N GLN A 15 11.05 -4.58 -1.03
CA GLN A 15 9.92 -3.81 -0.51
C GLN A 15 9.67 -2.57 -1.35
N PHE A 16 8.46 -2.47 -1.88
CA PHE A 16 7.94 -1.27 -2.54
C PHE A 16 7.35 -0.30 -1.53
N MET A 17 7.41 0.99 -1.84
CA MET A 17 6.76 2.02 -1.03
C MET A 17 5.51 2.52 -1.72
N MET A 18 4.38 2.54 -1.01
CA MET A 18 3.18 3.19 -1.52
C MET A 18 3.41 4.70 -1.58
N ALA A 19 3.08 5.29 -2.71
CA ALA A 19 3.29 6.71 -2.98
C ALA A 19 2.65 7.64 -1.94
N ASN A 20 1.47 7.31 -1.41
CA ASN A 20 0.81 8.08 -0.35
C ASN A 20 0.93 7.44 1.05
N GLY A 21 1.80 6.43 1.20
CA GLY A 21 2.01 5.73 2.47
C GLY A 21 2.67 6.60 3.54
N THR A 22 2.52 6.18 4.80
CA THR A 22 3.08 6.88 5.97
C THR A 22 4.59 7.10 5.84
N LEU A 23 5.34 6.10 5.35
CA LEU A 23 6.79 6.22 5.15
C LEU A 23 7.16 7.39 4.23
N VAL A 24 6.48 7.53 3.08
CA VAL A 24 6.74 8.63 2.13
C VAL A 24 6.37 9.98 2.75
N ARG A 25 5.27 10.04 3.51
CA ARG A 25 4.90 11.25 4.26
C ARG A 25 5.97 11.64 5.28
N THR A 26 6.53 10.68 6.02
CA THR A 26 7.64 10.91 6.96
C THR A 26 8.91 11.38 6.25
N LEU A 27 9.26 10.80 5.10
CA LEU A 27 10.42 11.23 4.30
C LEU A 27 10.31 12.69 3.86
N ILE A 28 9.10 13.11 3.44
CA ILE A 28 8.81 14.49 3.07
C ILE A 28 8.89 15.40 4.31
N HIS A 29 8.25 15.00 5.42
CA HIS A 29 8.21 15.81 6.65
C HIS A 29 9.60 16.04 7.24
N THR A 30 10.47 15.03 7.21
CA THR A 30 11.86 15.11 7.69
C THR A 30 12.83 15.77 6.72
N ASN A 31 12.38 16.15 5.51
CA ASN A 31 13.20 16.70 4.43
C ASN A 31 14.35 15.79 3.95
N VAL A 32 14.32 14.48 4.26
CA VAL A 32 15.31 13.49 3.76
C VAL A 32 15.18 13.26 2.26
N THR A 33 14.04 13.59 1.66
CA THR A 33 13.84 13.54 0.19
C THR A 33 14.85 14.36 -0.59
N LYS A 34 15.54 15.34 0.01
CA LYS A 34 16.65 16.07 -0.62
C LYS A 34 17.85 15.19 -0.98
N TYR A 35 17.98 14.03 -0.34
CA TYR A 35 19.07 13.08 -0.55
C TYR A 35 18.62 11.83 -1.33
N LEU A 36 17.34 11.75 -1.70
CA LEU A 36 16.75 10.55 -2.28
C LEU A 36 16.04 10.89 -3.59
N SER A 37 16.34 10.12 -4.62
CA SER A 37 15.61 10.17 -5.89
C SER A 37 14.73 8.94 -6.01
N PHE A 38 13.46 9.13 -6.38
CA PHE A 38 12.51 8.04 -6.55
C PHE A 38 12.10 7.88 -8.02
N LYS A 39 11.85 6.64 -8.42
CA LYS A 39 11.21 6.30 -9.70
C LYS A 39 9.89 5.59 -9.41
N ALA A 40 8.85 5.95 -10.14
CA ALA A 40 7.59 5.21 -10.11
C ALA A 40 7.78 3.83 -10.75
N VAL A 41 7.11 2.82 -10.19
CA VAL A 41 7.09 1.47 -10.76
C VAL A 41 6.05 1.43 -11.87
N ASP A 42 6.40 0.84 -13.03
CA ASP A 42 5.60 0.95 -14.27
C ASP A 42 4.22 0.26 -14.21
N GLY A 43 4.02 -0.70 -13.30
CA GLY A 43 2.76 -1.42 -13.21
C GLY A 43 2.69 -2.39 -12.04
N SER A 44 1.46 -2.65 -11.60
CA SER A 44 1.11 -3.72 -10.66
C SER A 44 0.27 -4.75 -11.40
N PHE A 45 0.66 -6.02 -11.29
CA PHE A 45 0.05 -7.11 -12.02
C PHE A 45 -0.37 -8.25 -11.10
N VAL A 46 -1.47 -8.89 -11.48
CA VAL A 46 -2.02 -10.08 -10.82
C VAL A 46 -1.95 -11.27 -11.77
N PHE A 47 -1.57 -12.43 -11.23
CA PHE A 47 -1.63 -13.70 -11.94
C PHE A 47 -2.99 -14.35 -11.70
N SER A 48 -3.76 -14.53 -12.76
CA SER A 48 -5.06 -15.19 -12.72
C SER A 48 -5.22 -16.09 -13.94
N LYS A 49 -5.69 -17.33 -13.71
CA LYS A 49 -6.01 -18.31 -14.77
C LYS A 49 -4.90 -18.48 -15.83
N GLY A 50 -3.65 -18.54 -15.38
CA GLY A 50 -2.49 -18.76 -16.26
C GLY A 50 -1.99 -17.51 -16.99
N LYS A 51 -2.57 -16.33 -16.75
CA LYS A 51 -2.21 -15.08 -17.41
C LYS A 51 -1.93 -13.97 -16.41
N ILE A 52 -1.08 -13.04 -16.82
CA ILE A 52 -0.73 -11.85 -16.05
C ILE A 52 -1.62 -10.70 -16.54
N HIS A 53 -2.29 -10.03 -15.61
CA HIS A 53 -3.19 -8.91 -15.91
C HIS A 53 -2.84 -7.71 -15.06
N LYS A 54 -2.98 -6.50 -15.61
CA LYS A 54 -2.83 -5.27 -14.83
C LYS A 54 -3.95 -5.20 -13.78
N VAL A 55 -3.58 -4.85 -12.54
CA VAL A 55 -4.55 -4.67 -11.45
C VAL A 55 -5.34 -3.38 -11.71
N PRO A 56 -6.69 -3.45 -11.86
CA PRO A 56 -7.51 -2.26 -12.02
C PRO A 56 -7.71 -1.59 -10.67
N ALA A 57 -7.42 -0.30 -10.56
CA ALA A 57 -7.55 0.43 -9.30
C ALA A 57 -8.43 1.67 -9.38
N THR A 58 -8.92 2.00 -10.57
CA THR A 58 -9.88 3.10 -10.81
C THR A 58 -11.13 2.57 -11.49
N ASP A 59 -12.20 3.35 -11.43
CA ASP A 59 -13.46 3.05 -12.08
C ASP A 59 -13.29 2.86 -13.60
N MET A 60 -12.46 3.69 -14.24
CA MET A 60 -12.13 3.59 -15.66
C MET A 60 -11.27 2.38 -16.01
N GLU A 61 -10.32 2.00 -15.15
CA GLU A 61 -9.52 0.79 -15.36
C GLU A 61 -10.35 -0.48 -15.14
N ALA A 62 -11.29 -0.47 -14.18
CA ALA A 62 -12.21 -1.58 -13.95
C ALA A 62 -13.04 -1.89 -15.20
N LEU A 63 -13.53 -0.86 -15.91
CA LEU A 63 -14.27 -1.02 -17.16
C LEU A 63 -13.42 -1.60 -18.30
N LYS A 64 -12.12 -1.29 -18.34
CA LYS A 64 -11.20 -1.79 -19.37
C LYS A 64 -10.61 -3.17 -19.06
N SER A 65 -10.63 -3.58 -17.80
CA SER A 65 -9.95 -4.80 -17.34
C SER A 65 -10.50 -6.08 -17.99
N PRO A 66 -9.66 -7.00 -18.49
CA PRO A 66 -10.10 -8.31 -18.96
C PRO A 66 -10.33 -9.32 -17.81
N LEU A 67 -10.05 -8.96 -16.55
CA LEU A 67 -10.22 -9.83 -15.38
C LEU A 67 -11.69 -10.11 -15.04
N MET A 68 -12.60 -9.22 -15.46
CA MET A 68 -14.01 -9.26 -15.09
C MET A 68 -14.89 -9.38 -16.33
N GLY A 69 -15.99 -10.12 -16.23
CA GLY A 69 -17.05 -10.16 -17.23
C GLY A 69 -17.78 -8.81 -17.36
N LEU A 70 -18.51 -8.59 -18.45
CA LEU A 70 -19.11 -7.30 -18.79
C LEU A 70 -20.03 -6.72 -17.69
N PHE A 71 -20.85 -7.57 -17.06
CA PHE A 71 -21.76 -7.16 -15.98
C PHE A 71 -21.01 -6.90 -14.67
N GLU A 72 -19.99 -7.72 -14.39
CA GLU A 72 -19.17 -7.61 -13.18
C GLU A 72 -18.41 -6.28 -13.15
N LYS A 73 -17.90 -5.83 -14.31
CA LYS A 73 -17.24 -4.52 -14.44
C LYS A 73 -18.09 -3.37 -13.95
N ARG A 74 -19.39 -3.38 -14.21
CA ARG A 74 -20.31 -2.31 -13.76
C ARG A 74 -20.49 -2.35 -12.24
N ARG A 75 -20.58 -3.54 -11.65
CA ARG A 75 -20.66 -3.71 -10.19
C ARG A 75 -19.37 -3.27 -9.50
N ALA A 76 -18.22 -3.74 -10.00
CA ALA A 76 -16.90 -3.34 -9.50
C ALA A 76 -16.67 -1.84 -9.62
N ARG A 77 -17.10 -1.21 -10.73
CA ARG A 77 -17.07 0.25 -10.88
C ARG A 77 -17.83 0.96 -9.77
N ASN A 78 -19.07 0.55 -9.49
CA ASN A 78 -19.89 1.15 -8.45
C ASN A 78 -19.27 0.97 -7.06
N PHE A 79 -18.65 -0.18 -6.81
CA PHE A 79 -17.89 -0.43 -5.59
C PHE A 79 -16.67 0.48 -5.45
N PHE A 80 -15.88 0.66 -6.51
CA PHE A 80 -14.74 1.58 -6.49
C PHE A 80 -15.16 3.03 -6.26
N ILE A 81 -16.28 3.46 -6.87
CA ILE A 81 -16.85 4.80 -6.62
C ILE A 81 -17.24 4.96 -5.15
N TYR A 82 -17.86 3.94 -4.55
CA TYR A 82 -18.19 3.96 -3.12
C TYR A 82 -16.92 4.09 -2.26
N VAL A 83 -15.92 3.25 -2.49
CA VAL A 83 -14.66 3.26 -1.74
C VAL A 83 -13.96 4.62 -1.86
N GLN A 84 -13.91 5.20 -3.07
CA GLN A 84 -13.28 6.50 -3.30
C GLN A 84 -14.02 7.65 -2.59
N ASN A 85 -15.35 7.62 -2.60
CA ASN A 85 -16.19 8.66 -2.00
C ASN A 85 -16.40 8.49 -0.49
N TYR A 86 -16.09 7.33 0.08
CA TYR A 86 -16.28 7.08 1.51
C TYR A 86 -15.42 8.02 2.36
N ASP A 87 -16.05 8.79 3.24
CA ASP A 87 -15.39 9.66 4.20
C ASP A 87 -15.88 9.32 5.61
N GLU A 88 -14.95 8.95 6.50
CA GLU A 88 -15.25 8.63 7.90
C GLU A 88 -15.94 9.80 8.63
N ALA A 89 -15.62 11.05 8.25
CA ALA A 89 -16.16 12.24 8.87
C ALA A 89 -17.54 12.65 8.33
N ASP A 90 -17.95 12.15 7.15
CA ASP A 90 -19.24 12.47 6.53
C ASP A 90 -20.16 11.23 6.45
N PRO A 91 -21.12 11.08 7.38
CA PRO A 91 -22.08 9.98 7.40
C PRO A 91 -22.91 9.85 6.12
N LYS A 92 -23.07 10.91 5.32
CA LYS A 92 -23.81 10.85 4.05
C LYS A 92 -23.14 9.93 3.04
N THR A 93 -21.80 9.81 3.11
CA THR A 93 -21.01 8.98 2.21
C THR A 93 -21.10 7.48 2.56
N HIS A 94 -21.54 7.15 3.77
CA HIS A 94 -21.56 5.77 4.28
C HIS A 94 -22.64 4.91 3.63
N GLN A 95 -23.65 5.52 2.98
CA GLN A 95 -24.78 4.83 2.35
C GLN A 95 -25.54 3.90 3.33
N GLY A 96 -25.65 4.35 4.59
CA GLY A 96 -26.30 3.59 5.66
C GLY A 96 -25.52 2.36 6.14
N LEU A 97 -24.23 2.25 5.81
CA LEU A 97 -23.35 1.17 6.25
C LEU A 97 -22.41 1.63 7.34
N ASP A 98 -22.32 0.87 8.42
CA ASP A 98 -21.29 1.07 9.44
C ASP A 98 -20.10 0.14 9.17
N LEU A 99 -19.02 0.68 8.60
CA LEU A 99 -17.82 -0.10 8.26
C LEU A 99 -17.01 -0.55 9.49
N THR A 100 -17.33 -0.05 10.69
CA THR A 100 -16.65 -0.47 11.93
C THR A 100 -17.17 -1.80 12.46
N THR A 101 -18.42 -2.14 12.15
CA THR A 101 -19.07 -3.40 12.56
C THR A 101 -19.25 -4.36 11.40
N LEU A 102 -19.53 -3.83 10.21
CA LEU A 102 -19.86 -4.61 9.03
C LEU A 102 -18.60 -5.25 8.46
N THR A 103 -18.68 -6.55 8.18
CA THR A 103 -17.52 -7.32 7.71
C THR A 103 -17.19 -7.00 6.24
N THR A 104 -15.93 -7.15 5.85
CA THR A 104 -15.53 -6.95 4.44
C THR A 104 -16.35 -7.85 3.50
N LYS A 105 -16.67 -9.08 3.90
CA LYS A 105 -17.49 -10.01 3.12
C LYS A 105 -18.90 -9.48 2.89
N GLU A 106 -19.56 -8.97 3.93
CA GLU A 106 -20.90 -8.38 3.82
C GLU A 106 -20.90 -7.13 2.94
N LEU A 107 -19.85 -6.30 3.06
CA LEU A 107 -19.71 -5.10 2.23
C LEU A 107 -19.67 -5.49 0.76
N ILE A 108 -18.81 -6.45 0.41
CA ILE A 108 -18.63 -6.87 -0.97
C ILE A 108 -19.89 -7.58 -1.50
N ALA A 109 -20.54 -8.39 -0.66
CA ALA A 109 -21.80 -9.06 -1.02
C ALA A 109 -22.90 -8.05 -1.38
N LYS A 110 -22.98 -6.89 -0.71
CA LYS A 110 -23.93 -5.80 -1.05
C LYS A 110 -23.78 -5.31 -2.50
N TYR A 111 -22.56 -5.28 -3.02
CA TYR A 111 -22.28 -4.89 -4.41
C TYR A 111 -22.40 -6.05 -5.40
N GLY A 112 -22.64 -7.27 -4.92
CA GLY A 112 -22.82 -8.47 -5.75
C GLY A 112 -21.59 -8.85 -6.55
N LEU A 113 -20.38 -8.62 -6.01
CA LEU A 113 -19.14 -9.04 -6.64
C LEU A 113 -18.94 -10.55 -6.48
N VAL A 114 -18.37 -11.19 -7.49
CA VAL A 114 -18.07 -12.64 -7.46
C VAL A 114 -16.76 -12.93 -6.72
N ASP A 115 -16.57 -14.17 -6.26
CA ASP A 115 -15.40 -14.57 -5.46
C ASP A 115 -14.05 -14.25 -6.14
N ASP A 116 -13.91 -14.52 -7.44
CA ASP A 116 -12.71 -14.13 -8.21
C ASP A 116 -12.40 -12.61 -8.11
N THR A 117 -13.45 -11.79 -8.02
CA THR A 117 -13.35 -10.33 -7.86
C THR A 117 -12.94 -9.95 -6.44
N VAL A 118 -13.52 -10.63 -5.45
CA VAL A 118 -13.19 -10.47 -4.02
C VAL A 118 -11.70 -10.75 -3.80
N ASP A 119 -11.20 -11.85 -4.35
CA ASP A 119 -9.81 -12.28 -4.18
C ASP A 119 -8.83 -11.22 -4.71
N PHE A 120 -9.05 -10.70 -5.93
CA PHE A 120 -8.15 -9.67 -6.45
C PHE A 120 -8.28 -8.34 -5.69
N ILE A 121 -9.48 -7.98 -5.21
CA ILE A 121 -9.66 -6.76 -4.41
C ILE A 121 -8.92 -6.88 -3.08
N GLY A 122 -9.08 -8.01 -2.37
CA GLY A 122 -8.41 -8.25 -1.09
C GLY A 122 -6.89 -8.31 -1.23
N HIS A 123 -6.39 -9.10 -2.17
CA HIS A 123 -4.95 -9.38 -2.27
C HIS A 123 -4.18 -8.43 -3.18
N ALA A 124 -4.76 -7.95 -4.29
CA ALA A 124 -4.05 -7.11 -5.25
C ALA A 124 -4.18 -5.61 -4.96
N LEU A 125 -5.32 -5.17 -4.39
CA LEU A 125 -5.60 -3.77 -4.09
C LEU A 125 -5.44 -3.44 -2.61
N ALA A 126 -6.11 -4.19 -1.73
CA ALA A 126 -5.99 -3.98 -0.29
C ALA A 126 -4.70 -4.58 0.30
N LEU A 127 -4.00 -5.42 -0.48
CA LEU A 127 -2.71 -6.04 -0.14
C LEU A 127 -2.77 -6.87 1.15
N HIS A 128 -3.91 -7.50 1.40
CA HIS A 128 -4.06 -8.49 2.45
C HIS A 128 -3.29 -9.75 2.10
N ARG A 129 -2.63 -10.34 3.09
CA ARG A 129 -1.83 -11.55 2.91
C ARG A 129 -2.70 -12.81 2.82
N ASP A 130 -3.77 -12.82 3.62
CA ASP A 130 -4.67 -13.95 3.81
C ASP A 130 -6.14 -13.48 3.85
N ASP A 131 -7.08 -14.41 3.72
CA ASP A 131 -8.53 -14.14 3.64
C ASP A 131 -9.20 -13.76 4.97
N ARG A 132 -8.41 -13.64 6.04
CA ARG A 132 -8.92 -13.26 7.37
C ARG A 132 -9.66 -11.93 7.34
N HIS A 133 -9.20 -11.01 6.50
CA HIS A 133 -9.80 -9.69 6.28
C HIS A 133 -11.28 -9.74 5.87
N LEU A 134 -11.75 -10.86 5.29
CA LEU A 134 -13.16 -11.04 4.91
C LEU A 134 -14.10 -11.05 6.13
N ASN A 135 -13.63 -11.56 7.26
CA ASN A 135 -14.40 -11.68 8.50
C ASN A 135 -14.11 -10.53 9.49
N GLU A 136 -13.22 -9.61 9.12
CA GLU A 136 -12.88 -8.43 9.91
C GLU A 136 -13.68 -7.20 9.43
N PRO A 137 -13.78 -6.14 10.26
CA PRO A 137 -14.44 -4.90 9.88
C PRO A 137 -13.93 -4.33 8.56
N ALA A 138 -14.85 -3.91 7.69
CA ALA A 138 -14.53 -3.47 6.34
C ALA A 138 -13.73 -2.16 6.29
N LEU A 139 -13.71 -1.38 7.38
CA LEU A 139 -13.06 -0.08 7.44
C LEU A 139 -11.56 -0.14 7.07
N ASP A 140 -10.82 -1.13 7.57
CA ASP A 140 -9.39 -1.27 7.26
C ASP A 140 -9.16 -1.58 5.77
N THR A 141 -9.95 -2.50 5.21
CA THR A 141 -9.91 -2.84 3.78
C THR A 141 -10.21 -1.60 2.92
N VAL A 142 -11.26 -0.84 3.25
CA VAL A 142 -11.63 0.38 2.52
C VAL A 142 -10.53 1.43 2.60
N LYS A 143 -9.92 1.65 3.78
CA LYS A 143 -8.77 2.56 3.94
C LYS A 143 -7.57 2.16 3.09
N ARG A 144 -7.22 0.87 3.07
CA ARG A 144 -6.12 0.34 2.24
C ARG A 144 -6.39 0.52 0.75
N MET A 145 -7.62 0.27 0.31
CA MET A 145 -8.02 0.49 -1.08
C MET A 145 -7.97 1.99 -1.45
N LYS A 146 -8.43 2.88 -0.58
CA LYS A 146 -8.30 4.33 -0.79
C LYS A 146 -6.82 4.74 -0.88
N LEU A 147 -5.99 4.24 0.03
CA LEU A 147 -4.55 4.48 0.01
C LEU A 147 -3.92 4.04 -1.31
N TYR A 148 -4.33 2.89 -1.86
CA TYR A 148 -3.87 2.40 -3.17
C TYR A 148 -4.30 3.36 -4.29
N SER A 149 -5.58 3.73 -4.35
CA SER A 149 -6.11 4.64 -5.39
C SER A 149 -5.45 6.02 -5.34
N GLU A 150 -5.31 6.60 -4.16
CA GLU A 150 -4.64 7.90 -3.96
C GLU A 150 -3.15 7.82 -4.32
N SER A 151 -2.49 6.71 -3.98
CA SER A 151 -1.10 6.47 -4.34
C SER A 151 -0.91 6.37 -5.86
N LEU A 152 -1.84 5.72 -6.56
CA LEU A 152 -1.84 5.63 -8.02
C LEU A 152 -2.05 7.01 -8.67
N ALA A 153 -2.91 7.85 -8.10
CA ALA A 153 -3.16 9.20 -8.59
C ALA A 153 -2.00 10.17 -8.34
N ARG A 154 -1.11 9.87 -7.38
CA ARG A 154 -0.03 10.77 -6.96
C ARG A 154 1.10 10.91 -7.99
N PHE A 155 1.44 9.83 -8.70
CA PHE A 155 2.56 9.82 -9.66
C PHE A 155 2.15 9.21 -11.00
N GLN A 156 2.64 9.77 -12.10
CA GLN A 156 2.46 9.22 -13.44
C GLN A 156 3.37 7.99 -13.62
N GLY A 157 2.91 6.83 -13.17
CA GLY A 157 3.69 5.60 -13.22
C GLY A 157 2.90 4.32 -13.50
N GLY A 158 1.57 4.38 -13.57
CA GLY A 158 0.75 3.18 -13.84
C GLY A 158 0.67 2.18 -12.68
N SER A 159 1.33 2.45 -11.54
CA SER A 159 1.20 1.72 -10.28
C SER A 159 1.21 2.68 -9.08
N PRO A 160 0.74 2.25 -7.89
CA PRO A 160 0.78 3.06 -6.67
C PRO A 160 2.16 3.07 -6.00
N TYR A 161 3.16 2.41 -6.60
CA TYR A 161 4.43 2.14 -5.95
C TYR A 161 5.54 3.06 -6.47
N ILE A 162 6.40 3.47 -5.56
CA ILE A 162 7.65 4.14 -5.86
C ILE A 162 8.83 3.36 -5.29
N TYR A 163 9.98 3.56 -5.90
CA TYR A 163 11.21 2.90 -5.53
C TYR A 163 12.39 3.88 -5.56
N PRO A 164 13.27 3.85 -4.55
CA PRO A 164 14.45 4.71 -4.57
C PRO A 164 15.41 4.24 -5.67
N LEU A 165 15.89 5.20 -6.45
CA LEU A 165 17.03 4.98 -7.32
C LEU A 165 18.20 4.48 -6.46
N TYR A 166 19.00 3.56 -7.02
CA TYR A 166 20.15 2.92 -6.37
C TYR A 166 19.86 1.91 -5.25
N GLY A 167 18.81 2.05 -4.44
CA GLY A 167 18.77 1.19 -3.26
C GLY A 167 17.70 1.52 -2.24
N LEU A 168 17.08 0.52 -1.62
CA LEU A 168 16.51 0.71 -0.28
C LEU A 168 17.61 1.06 0.72
N GLY A 169 18.87 0.69 0.42
CA GLY A 169 20.05 1.11 1.16
C GLY A 169 20.29 2.63 1.17
N GLU A 170 19.66 3.40 0.27
CA GLU A 170 19.73 4.87 0.30
C GLU A 170 18.91 5.45 1.45
N LEU A 171 17.85 4.77 1.90
CA LEU A 171 17.01 5.23 3.01
C LEU A 171 17.83 5.38 4.32
N PRO A 172 18.50 4.34 4.84
CA PRO A 172 19.30 4.49 6.06
C PRO A 172 20.46 5.48 5.89
N GLN A 173 21.07 5.55 4.70
CA GLN A 173 22.12 6.53 4.41
C GLN A 173 21.59 7.97 4.45
N GLY A 174 20.42 8.23 3.86
CA GLY A 174 19.76 9.53 3.90
C GLY A 174 19.42 9.97 5.32
N PHE A 175 18.91 9.05 6.14
CA PHE A 175 18.65 9.33 7.57
C PHE A 175 19.93 9.50 8.39
N ALA A 176 20.98 8.72 8.13
CA ALA A 176 22.26 8.90 8.80
C ALA A 176 22.86 10.28 8.48
N ARG A 177 22.75 10.72 7.22
CA ARG A 177 23.15 12.07 6.82
C ARG A 177 22.31 13.15 7.52
N LEU A 178 20.98 12.98 7.56
CA LEU A 178 20.10 13.91 8.27
C LEU A 178 20.53 14.05 9.73
N SER A 179 20.73 12.93 10.43
CA SER A 179 21.16 12.93 11.82
C SER A 179 22.53 13.58 12.02
N ALA A 180 23.48 13.36 11.12
CA ALA A 180 24.78 14.04 11.16
C ALA A 180 24.67 15.57 11.03
N VAL A 181 23.74 16.08 10.21
CA VAL A 181 23.47 17.53 10.12
C VAL A 181 22.96 18.10 11.45
N TYR A 182 22.24 17.32 12.24
CA TYR A 182 21.78 17.69 13.58
C TYR A 182 22.77 17.31 14.70
N GLY A 183 24.02 16.96 14.37
CA GLY A 183 25.09 16.68 15.34
C GLY A 183 25.26 15.22 15.73
N GLY A 184 24.55 14.29 15.11
CA GLY A 184 24.71 12.84 15.32
C GLY A 184 26.06 12.33 14.81
N THR A 185 26.72 11.47 15.59
CA THR A 185 27.96 10.80 15.16
C THR A 185 27.70 9.31 14.95
N TYR A 186 27.97 8.82 13.74
CA TYR A 186 27.82 7.41 13.40
C TYR A 186 29.17 6.69 13.42
N MET A 187 29.20 5.50 14.02
CA MET A 187 30.36 4.61 14.02
C MET A 187 30.02 3.36 13.21
N LEU A 188 30.76 3.11 12.13
CA LEU A 188 30.65 1.88 11.35
C LEU A 188 31.62 0.83 11.88
N SER A 189 31.32 -0.46 11.63
CA SER A 189 32.18 -1.59 12.01
C SER A 189 32.57 -1.62 13.50
N LYS A 190 31.60 -1.34 14.38
CA LYS A 190 31.78 -1.39 15.84
C LYS A 190 31.08 -2.63 16.43
N PRO A 191 31.78 -3.77 16.55
CA PRO A 191 31.18 -5.04 16.97
C PRO A 191 30.85 -5.10 18.48
N GLU A 192 31.54 -4.32 19.31
CA GLU A 192 31.38 -4.34 20.76
C GLU A 192 30.55 -3.14 21.24
N CYS A 193 29.30 -3.40 21.60
CA CYS A 193 28.43 -2.43 22.28
C CYS A 193 27.85 -3.10 23.53
N LYS A 194 28.34 -2.71 24.71
CA LYS A 194 27.81 -3.19 25.99
C LYS A 194 26.66 -2.28 26.42
N VAL A 195 25.46 -2.85 26.55
CA VAL A 195 24.31 -2.12 27.12
C VAL A 195 24.49 -2.10 28.64
N LEU A 196 24.67 -0.92 29.20
CA LEU A 196 24.80 -0.73 30.65
C LEU A 196 23.40 -0.49 31.25
N PHE A 197 23.00 -1.35 32.17
CA PHE A 197 21.78 -1.15 32.97
C PHE A 197 22.18 -0.61 34.34
N VAL A 198 21.69 0.59 34.69
CA VAL A 198 21.87 1.13 36.03
C VAL A 198 20.69 0.66 36.87
N THR A 199 20.93 -0.25 37.81
CA THR A 199 19.90 -0.66 38.77
C THR A 199 19.88 0.38 39.88
N CYS A 200 18.83 1.21 39.91
CA CYS A 200 18.63 2.17 40.98
C CYS A 200 18.17 1.39 42.24
N LEU A 201 19.10 1.02 43.12
CA LEU A 201 18.76 0.61 44.47
C LEU A 201 18.29 1.86 45.21
N LEU A 202 16.97 1.97 45.40
CA LEU A 202 16.38 2.84 46.42
C LEU A 202 16.93 2.36 47.77
N VAL A 203 17.90 3.10 48.31
CA VAL A 203 18.35 2.99 49.70
C VAL A 203 17.45 3.86 50.56
#